data_AF-A0A9Q5GCR7-F1
#
_entry.id   AF-A0A9Q5GCR7-F1
#
_cell.length_a   1.000
_cell.length_b   1.000
_cell.length_c   1.000
_cell.angle_alpha   90.00
_cell.angle_beta   90.00
_cell.angle_gamma   90.00
#
_symmetry.space_group_name_H-M   'P 1'
#
loop_
_entity.id
_entity.type
_entity.pdbx_description
1 polymer ?
#
loop_
_entity_poly.entity_id
_entity_poly.type
_entity_poly.pdbx_seq_one_letter_code
_entity_poly.pdbx_strand_id
1 'polypeptide(L)'
;MKKQNRFSLIFAIIAFFTLALTGCSNNNAAPKKANSNQISVNYTLKEGKKTVDSKTVKVPKKSKVITGLKKAWKVQETKGFITAIDGKKQDPKKKIYWTYTIQWKMGNQRRHSAKGR
;
A
#
# COMPACT_ATOMS: atom_id res chain seq x y z
N MET A 1 -21.06 71.68 -15.15
CA MET A 1 -21.63 71.97 -13.81
C MET A 1 -22.91 71.18 -13.62
N LYS A 2 -23.07 70.51 -12.47
CA LYS A 2 -24.35 70.19 -11.78
C LYS A 2 -25.27 69.17 -12.50
N LYS A 3 -25.87 68.17 -11.85
CA LYS A 3 -26.02 67.85 -10.43
C LYS A 3 -26.66 66.44 -10.32
N GLN A 4 -26.31 65.79 -9.21
CA GLN A 4 -26.73 64.48 -8.74
C GLN A 4 -28.23 64.40 -8.39
N ASN A 5 -28.70 63.17 -8.12
CA ASN A 5 -29.74 62.72 -7.16
C ASN A 5 -30.71 61.72 -7.83
N ARG A 6 -31.02 60.50 -7.34
CA ARG A 6 -31.24 60.03 -5.95
C ARG A 6 -30.95 58.53 -5.82
N PHE A 7 -29.73 58.18 -5.41
CA PHE A 7 -29.51 56.96 -4.63
C PHE A 7 -30.03 57.26 -3.22
N SER A 8 -31.31 56.98 -2.98
CA SER A 8 -31.96 57.26 -1.70
C SER A 8 -32.88 56.11 -1.35
N LEU A 9 -32.40 55.35 -0.37
CA LEU A 9 -33.14 54.45 0.51
C LEU A 9 -33.76 53.21 -0.17
N ILE A 10 -33.86 52.12 0.60
CA ILE A 10 -34.39 50.80 0.20
C ILE A 10 -33.34 50.01 -0.60
N PHE A 11 -32.34 49.36 0.00
CA PHE A 11 -32.47 48.03 0.61
C PHE A 11 -31.28 47.74 1.55
N ALA A 12 -31.18 48.50 2.65
CA ALA A 12 -30.22 48.26 3.74
C ALA A 12 -30.69 47.19 4.74
N ILE A 13 -31.43 46.16 4.31
CA ILE A 13 -32.03 45.13 5.19
C ILE A 13 -32.00 43.73 4.54
N ILE A 14 -30.85 43.31 3.99
CA ILE A 14 -30.61 41.89 3.66
C ILE A 14 -29.21 41.49 4.13
N ALA A 15 -28.89 41.89 5.35
CA ALA A 15 -27.75 41.38 6.10
C ALA A 15 -28.28 41.03 7.48
N PHE A 16 -28.85 39.82 7.68
CA PHE A 16 -28.86 39.16 9.01
C PHE A 16 -29.42 37.73 9.11
N PHE A 17 -29.63 36.93 8.05
CA PHE A 17 -30.16 35.57 8.29
C PHE A 17 -29.80 34.51 7.25
N THR A 18 -28.55 34.05 7.24
CA THR A 18 -28.19 32.66 6.89
C THR A 18 -26.88 32.26 7.56
N LEU A 19 -26.76 32.55 8.86
CA LEU A 19 -25.74 31.95 9.72
C LEU A 19 -26.28 30.62 10.27
N ALA A 20 -26.38 29.58 9.45
CA ALA A 20 -26.61 28.22 9.94
C ALA A 20 -26.28 27.17 8.87
N LEU A 21 -25.41 26.22 9.24
CA LEU A 21 -25.13 24.93 8.59
C LEU A 21 -24.09 24.91 7.46
N THR A 22 -22.86 25.32 7.75
CA THR A 22 -21.70 24.49 7.36
C THR A 22 -21.31 23.62 8.55
N GLY A 23 -22.17 22.64 8.84
CA GLY A 23 -21.77 21.48 9.59
C GLY A 23 -20.73 20.75 8.75
N CYS A 24 -19.45 20.97 9.02
CA CYS A 24 -18.42 20.00 8.70
C CYS A 24 -18.85 18.72 9.41
N SER A 25 -19.61 17.86 8.72
CA SER A 25 -19.66 16.44 9.05
C SER A 25 -18.22 15.99 8.86
N ASN A 26 -17.46 16.07 9.95
CA ASN A 26 -16.21 15.39 10.10
C ASN A 26 -16.60 13.92 10.03
N ASN A 27 -16.66 13.42 8.79
CA ASN A 27 -16.73 12.02 8.47
C ASN A 27 -15.39 11.45 8.97
N ASN A 28 -15.31 11.28 10.28
CA ASN A 28 -14.48 10.29 10.92
C ASN A 28 -14.98 8.97 10.36
N ALA A 29 -14.54 8.66 9.14
CA ALA A 29 -14.52 7.33 8.62
C ALA A 29 -13.82 6.53 9.71
N ALA A 30 -14.63 5.80 10.49
CA ALA A 30 -14.14 4.86 11.45
C ALA A 30 -13.00 4.11 10.76
N PRO A 31 -11.82 3.98 11.38
CA PRO A 31 -10.71 3.29 10.73
C PRO A 31 -11.26 1.92 10.34
N LYS A 32 -11.38 1.67 9.03
CA LYS A 32 -11.84 0.40 8.48
C LYS A 32 -11.10 -0.66 9.25
N LYS A 33 -11.81 -1.44 10.08
CA LYS A 33 -11.22 -2.53 10.87
C LYS A 33 -10.29 -3.27 9.92
N ALA A 34 -8.98 -3.11 10.13
CA ALA A 34 -8.00 -3.80 9.33
C ALA A 34 -8.35 -5.27 9.49
N ASN A 35 -8.70 -5.94 8.39
CA ASN A 35 -9.12 -7.34 8.42
C ASN A 35 -8.02 -8.11 9.16
N SER A 36 -8.27 -8.46 10.43
CA SER A 36 -7.24 -8.84 11.39
C SER A 36 -6.60 -10.17 11.03
N ASN A 37 -7.17 -10.85 10.04
CA ASN A 37 -6.72 -12.11 9.51
C ASN A 37 -5.74 -11.98 8.33
N GLN A 38 -5.38 -10.77 7.91
CA GLN A 38 -4.39 -10.54 6.86
C GLN A 38 -3.12 -9.87 7.39
N ILE A 39 -1.98 -10.25 6.83
CA ILE A 39 -0.66 -9.64 7.06
C ILE A 39 -0.17 -9.01 5.75
N SER A 40 0.58 -7.91 5.88
CA SER A 40 1.28 -7.31 4.76
C SER A 40 2.65 -7.95 4.64
N VAL A 41 2.96 -8.51 3.47
CA VAL A 41 4.25 -9.15 3.19
C VAL A 41 4.90 -8.41 2.04
N ASN A 42 6.13 -7.95 2.27
CA ASN A 42 6.96 -7.37 1.22
C ASN A 42 7.79 -8.49 0.58
N TYR A 43 7.59 -8.68 -0.72
CA TYR A 43 8.35 -9.59 -1.54
C TYR A 43 9.35 -8.81 -2.37
N THR A 44 10.58 -9.30 -2.44
CA THR A 44 11.64 -8.70 -3.27
C THR A 44 12.17 -9.76 -4.22
N LEU A 45 12.12 -9.48 -5.51
CA LEU A 45 12.70 -10.31 -6.54
C LEU A 45 14.14 -9.86 -6.77
N LYS A 46 15.07 -10.81 -6.70
CA LYS A 46 16.50 -10.57 -6.93
C LYS A 46 17.02 -11.49 -8.02
N GLU A 47 17.88 -10.92 -8.84
CA GLU A 47 18.65 -11.64 -9.85
C GLU A 47 20.14 -11.51 -9.49
N GLY A 48 20.69 -12.59 -8.93
CA GLY A 48 22.00 -12.55 -8.28
C GLY A 48 22.02 -11.57 -7.10
N LYS A 49 22.91 -10.57 -7.17
CA LYS A 49 23.05 -9.53 -6.13
C LYS A 49 22.14 -8.32 -6.36
N LYS A 50 21.45 -8.22 -7.51
CA LYS A 50 20.65 -7.05 -7.88
C LYS A 50 19.18 -7.30 -7.56
N THR A 51 18.54 -6.33 -6.92
CA THR A 51 17.07 -6.32 -6.80
C THR A 51 16.48 -5.89 -8.13
N VAL A 52 15.60 -6.71 -8.70
CA VAL A 52 14.94 -6.41 -9.97
C VAL A 52 13.52 -5.87 -9.76
N ASP A 53 12.86 -6.25 -8.66
CA ASP A 53 11.52 -5.76 -8.33
C ASP A 53 11.20 -5.94 -6.83
N SER A 54 10.25 -5.19 -6.30
CA SER A 54 9.70 -5.37 -4.96
C SER A 54 8.22 -5.01 -4.92
N LYS A 55 7.42 -5.90 -4.33
CA LYS A 55 5.97 -5.72 -4.20
C LYS A 55 5.49 -6.09 -2.81
N THR A 56 4.59 -5.27 -2.29
CA THR A 56 3.93 -5.55 -1.02
C THR A 56 2.52 -6.07 -1.29
N VAL A 57 2.19 -7.25 -0.75
CA VAL A 57 0.89 -7.88 -0.91
C VAL A 57 0.29 -8.27 0.43
N LYS A 58 -1.04 -8.20 0.51
CA LYS A 58 -1.80 -8.67 1.68
C LYS A 58 -2.16 -10.14 1.51
N VAL A 59 -1.74 -10.96 2.47
CA VAL A 59 -2.01 -12.41 2.51
C VAL A 59 -2.64 -12.79 3.84
N PRO A 60 -3.51 -13.82 3.87
CA PRO A 60 -4.03 -14.32 5.14
C PRO A 60 -2.91 -14.80 6.08
N LYS A 61 -3.11 -14.68 7.39
CA LYS A 61 -2.22 -15.26 8.39
C LYS A 61 -2.09 -16.77 8.17
N LYS A 62 -0.90 -17.32 8.45
CA LYS A 62 -0.55 -18.75 8.26
C LYS A 62 -0.62 -19.23 6.79
N SER A 63 -0.68 -18.32 5.81
CA SER A 63 -0.60 -18.69 4.39
C SER A 63 0.81 -19.17 4.01
N LYS A 64 0.88 -20.02 2.98
CA LYS A 64 2.16 -20.40 2.37
C LYS A 64 2.78 -19.21 1.66
N VAL A 65 4.11 -19.13 1.64
CA VAL A 65 4.87 -18.07 0.95
C VAL A 65 4.47 -17.97 -0.53
N ILE A 66 4.29 -19.13 -1.18
CA ILE A 66 3.89 -19.21 -2.60
C ILE A 66 2.56 -18.52 -2.90
N THR A 67 1.64 -18.48 -1.93
CA THR A 67 0.33 -17.83 -2.10
C THR A 67 0.48 -16.33 -2.30
N GLY A 68 1.35 -15.67 -1.52
CA GLY A 68 1.63 -14.25 -1.74
C GLY A 68 2.51 -14.01 -2.95
N LEU A 69 3.45 -14.91 -3.25
CA LEU A 69 4.26 -14.81 -4.46
C LEU A 69 3.39 -14.81 -5.72
N LYS A 70 2.41 -15.72 -5.81
CA LYS A 70 1.42 -15.78 -6.90
C LYS A 70 0.54 -14.53 -7.02
N LYS A 71 0.30 -13.83 -5.92
CA LYS A 71 -0.42 -12.54 -5.94
C LYS A 71 0.45 -11.40 -6.48
N ALA A 72 1.75 -11.46 -6.25
CA ALA A 72 2.69 -10.42 -6.66
C ALA A 72 3.15 -10.56 -8.12
N TRP A 73 3.37 -11.80 -8.58
CA TRP A 73 3.83 -12.11 -9.94
C TRP A 73 3.18 -13.37 -10.51
N LYS A 74 3.27 -13.52 -11.83
CA LYS A 74 2.88 -14.74 -12.53
C LYS A 74 3.93 -15.83 -12.27
N VAL A 75 3.56 -16.87 -11.53
CA VAL A 75 4.46 -17.97 -11.17
C VAL A 75 4.09 -19.22 -11.94
N GLN A 76 5.09 -19.89 -12.53
CA GLN A 76 4.96 -21.24 -13.06
C GLN A 76 5.60 -22.24 -12.09
N GLU A 77 4.92 -23.36 -11.88
CA GLU A 77 5.39 -24.43 -10.99
C GLU A 77 5.35 -25.76 -11.71
N THR A 78 6.35 -26.60 -11.44
CA THR A 78 6.40 -27.98 -11.89
C THR A 78 6.80 -28.85 -10.71
N LYS A 79 5.96 -29.85 -10.37
CA LYS A 79 6.19 -30.77 -9.23
C LYS A 79 6.47 -30.05 -7.90
N GLY A 80 5.83 -28.90 -7.67
CA GLY A 80 6.00 -28.10 -6.44
C GLY A 80 7.22 -27.16 -6.43
N PHE A 81 8.01 -27.11 -7.51
CA PHE A 81 9.14 -26.19 -7.65
C PHE A 81 8.78 -25.03 -8.59
N ILE A 82 9.22 -23.82 -8.24
CA ILE A 82 8.99 -22.60 -9.04
C ILE A 82 9.91 -22.62 -10.27
N THR A 83 9.35 -22.85 -11.46
CA THR A 83 10.09 -22.91 -12.73
C THR A 83 10.21 -21.57 -13.45
N ALA A 84 9.30 -20.64 -13.19
CA ALA A 84 9.39 -19.29 -13.71
C ALA A 84 8.68 -18.28 -12.81
N ILE A 85 9.21 -17.05 -12.78
CA ILE A 85 8.56 -15.89 -12.17
C ILE A 85 8.54 -14.79 -13.23
N ASP A 86 7.35 -14.35 -13.59
CA ASP A 86 7.12 -13.26 -14.56
C ASP A 86 7.85 -13.48 -15.90
N GLY A 87 7.76 -14.71 -16.41
CA GLY A 87 8.42 -15.12 -17.66
C GLY A 87 9.91 -15.43 -17.52
N LYS A 88 10.58 -15.04 -16.42
CA LYS A 88 11.97 -15.41 -16.15
C LYS A 88 12.06 -16.86 -15.67
N LYS A 89 12.60 -17.74 -16.53
CA LYS A 89 12.74 -19.18 -16.27
C LYS A 89 14.04 -19.49 -15.53
N GLN A 90 14.03 -20.57 -14.75
CA GLN A 90 15.27 -21.17 -14.26
C GLN A 90 16.11 -21.75 -15.42
N ASP A 91 17.41 -21.79 -15.23
CA ASP A 91 18.37 -22.35 -16.18
C ASP A 91 19.16 -23.49 -15.50
N PRO A 92 18.69 -24.74 -15.61
CA PRO A 92 19.37 -25.90 -15.03
C PRO A 92 20.77 -26.12 -15.61
N LYS A 93 20.99 -25.77 -16.89
CA LYS A 93 22.30 -25.92 -17.54
C LYS A 93 23.34 -25.02 -16.89
N LYS A 94 22.93 -23.83 -16.47
CA LYS A 94 23.77 -22.87 -15.71
C LYS A 94 23.65 -23.05 -14.19
N LYS A 95 22.94 -24.07 -13.70
CA LYS A 95 22.66 -24.31 -12.28
C LYS A 95 21.99 -23.12 -11.58
N ILE A 96 21.16 -22.36 -12.30
CA ILE A 96 20.43 -21.19 -11.78
C ILE A 96 19.00 -21.62 -11.44
N TYR A 97 18.68 -21.55 -10.14
CA TYR A 97 17.37 -21.96 -9.61
C TYR A 97 16.72 -20.82 -8.82
N TRP A 98 15.38 -20.79 -8.84
CA TRP A 98 14.61 -19.89 -7.99
C TRP A 98 14.61 -20.40 -6.56
N THR A 99 15.26 -19.66 -5.67
CA THR A 99 15.22 -19.88 -4.23
C THR A 99 14.50 -18.73 -3.55
N TYR A 100 13.82 -19.00 -2.45
CA TYR A 100 13.25 -17.94 -1.60
C TYR A 100 13.94 -17.93 -0.24
N THR A 101 14.13 -16.73 0.30
CA THR A 101 14.66 -16.53 1.65
C THR A 101 13.62 -15.76 2.46
N ILE A 102 13.22 -16.33 3.59
CA ILE A 102 12.29 -15.66 4.50
C ILE A 102 13.13 -14.87 5.51
N GLN A 103 13.10 -13.55 5.37
CA GLN A 103 13.65 -12.65 6.38
C GLN A 103 12.60 -12.52 7.50
N TRP A 104 12.73 -13.34 8.54
CA TRP A 104 11.88 -13.20 9.71
C TRP A 104 12.43 -12.06 10.59
N LYS A 105 11.59 -11.06 10.86
CA LYS A 105 11.86 -10.07 11.90
C LYS A 105 10.86 -10.39 13.02
N MET A 106 11.30 -11.02 14.12
CA MET A 106 10.42 -11.17 15.29
C MET A 106 10.19 -9.76 15.83
N GLY A 107 9.01 -9.24 15.55
CA GLY A 107 8.50 -8.08 16.25
C GLY A 107 8.11 -8.50 17.65
N ASN A 108 9.05 -8.38 18.59
CA ASN A 108 8.74 -7.82 19.90
C ASN A 108 9.98 -7.14 20.47
N GLN A 109 9.86 -5.82 20.60
CA GLN A 109 10.58 -4.98 21.58
C GLN A 109 12.12 -4.81 21.42
N ARG A 110 12.48 -3.58 21.02
CA ARG A 110 13.69 -2.78 21.33
C ARG A 110 15.01 -3.10 20.60
N ARG A 111 15.58 -1.99 20.09
CA ARG A 111 16.89 -1.79 19.46
C ARG A 111 17.97 -2.58 20.18
N HIS A 112 18.70 -3.45 19.50
CA HIS A 112 20.15 -3.59 19.66
C HIS A 112 20.73 -4.04 18.31
N SER A 113 21.70 -3.25 17.83
CA SER A 113 22.47 -3.48 16.62
C SER A 113 23.39 -4.70 16.81
N ALA A 114 23.62 -5.50 15.78
CA ALA A 114 24.90 -6.19 15.56
C ALA A 114 24.97 -6.74 14.12
N LYS A 115 26.16 -6.61 13.52
CA LYS A 115 26.50 -6.94 12.13
C LYS A 115 27.47 -8.13 12.09
N GLY A 116 27.53 -8.82 10.94
CA GLY A 116 28.57 -9.80 10.56
C GLY A 116 27.94 -11.10 10.04
N ARG A 117 28.32 -11.72 8.93
CA ARG A 117 29.41 -11.56 7.94
C ARG A 117 28.85 -11.93 6.56
#